data_AF-A0A1E2SJD2-F1
#
_entry.id   AF-A0A1E2SJD2-F1
#
_cell.length_a   1.000
_cell.length_b   1.000
_cell.length_c   1.000
_cell.angle_alpha   90.00
_cell.angle_beta   90.00
_cell.angle_gamma   90.00
#
_symmetry.space_group_name_H-M   'P 1'
#
loop_
_entity.id
_entity.type
_entity.pdbx_description
1 polymer ?
#
loop_
_entity_poly.entity_id
_entity_poly.type
_entity_poly.pdbx_seq_one_letter_code
_entity_poly.pdbx_strand_id
1 'polypeptide(L)'
;MSESNVNTMRAQAPSVNGLGYGPIKPLAVRLNESTRTQLDIIAQLRDRNVTDEVRLAIEAWIDKAKSNPTIPRRAQDLRNEIEREAAGKRDAIAAIFDAAPPSKTPRTPPKPQGS
;
A
#
# COMPACT_ATOMS: atom_id res chain seq x y z
N MET A 1 2.18 -7.24 -53.98
CA MET A 1 0.80 -7.31 -53.44
C MET A 1 0.88 -6.88 -51.99
N SER A 2 0.28 -5.73 -51.73
CA SER A 2 0.13 -5.12 -50.40
C SER A 2 -0.85 -5.93 -49.53
N GLU A 3 -0.90 -5.53 -48.25
CA GLU A 3 -1.91 -5.88 -47.22
C GLU A 3 -1.60 -7.20 -46.47
N SER A 4 -1.57 -7.28 -45.15
CA SER A 4 -2.34 -6.53 -44.14
C SER A 4 -1.61 -6.56 -42.79
N ASN A 5 -1.17 -5.40 -42.31
CA ASN A 5 -0.82 -5.20 -40.91
C ASN A 5 -2.14 -5.08 -40.12
N VAL A 6 -2.65 -6.19 -39.60
CA VAL A 6 -3.76 -6.18 -38.66
C VAL A 6 -3.24 -5.74 -37.29
N ASN A 7 -3.01 -4.43 -37.17
CA ASN A 7 -2.88 -3.74 -35.89
C ASN A 7 -4.25 -3.80 -35.20
N THR A 8 -4.49 -4.90 -34.48
CA THR A 8 -5.61 -5.05 -33.56
C THR A 8 -5.65 -3.86 -32.63
N MET A 9 -6.63 -2.98 -32.85
CA MET A 9 -7.00 -1.93 -31.91
C MET A 9 -7.30 -2.59 -30.57
N ARG A 10 -6.34 -2.49 -29.63
CA ARG A 10 -6.60 -2.73 -28.22
C ARG A 10 -7.56 -1.64 -27.77
N ALA A 11 -8.85 -1.97 -27.70
CA ALA A 11 -9.85 -1.15 -27.07
C ALA A 11 -9.37 -0.83 -25.65
N GLN A 12 -8.91 0.40 -25.46
CA GLN A 12 -8.58 0.92 -24.14
C GLN A 12 -9.93 1.10 -23.44
N ALA A 13 -10.24 0.20 -22.51
CA ALA A 13 -11.45 0.34 -21.70
C ALA A 13 -11.44 1.70 -21.00
N PRO A 14 -12.58 2.43 -20.97
CA PRO A 14 -12.66 3.71 -20.28
C PRO A 14 -12.31 3.49 -18.80
N SER A 15 -11.35 4.28 -18.32
CA SER A 15 -10.93 4.24 -16.92
C SER A 15 -12.11 4.64 -16.03
N VAL A 16 -12.64 3.69 -15.27
CA VAL A 16 -13.81 3.82 -14.38
C VAL A 16 -13.57 4.73 -13.15
N ASN A 17 -12.56 5.58 -13.17
CA ASN A 17 -12.15 6.40 -12.01
C ASN A 17 -12.99 7.68 -11.81
N GLY A 18 -14.20 7.76 -12.36
CA GLY A 18 -14.98 9.00 -12.49
C GLY A 18 -16.03 9.30 -11.40
N LEU A 19 -16.20 8.45 -10.38
CA LEU A 19 -17.35 8.56 -9.45
C LEU A 19 -16.98 8.89 -7.98
N GLY A 20 -15.81 9.48 -7.72
CA GLY A 20 -15.42 9.90 -6.35
C GLY A 20 -15.08 8.75 -5.39
N TYR A 21 -15.42 7.51 -5.75
CA TYR A 21 -14.77 6.32 -5.24
C TYR A 21 -13.41 6.22 -5.91
N GLY A 22 -12.34 6.18 -5.11
CA GLY A 22 -10.98 5.95 -5.62
C GLY A 22 -10.91 4.67 -6.48
N PRO A 23 -9.78 4.41 -7.15
CA PRO A 23 -9.64 3.31 -8.09
C PRO A 23 -10.23 2.00 -7.54
N ILE A 24 -11.26 1.46 -8.19
CA ILE A 24 -11.90 0.21 -7.77
C ILE A 24 -10.86 -0.90 -7.86
N LYS A 25 -10.46 -1.44 -6.71
CA LYS A 25 -9.47 -2.51 -6.64
C LYS A 25 -10.17 -3.86 -6.43
N PRO A 26 -10.12 -4.79 -7.40
CA PRO A 26 -10.73 -6.10 -7.24
C PRO A 26 -10.02 -6.89 -6.13
N LEU A 27 -10.79 -7.66 -5.37
CA LEU A 27 -10.31 -8.55 -4.33
C LEU A 27 -10.55 -10.00 -4.74
N ALA A 28 -9.48 -10.80 -4.83
CA ALA A 28 -9.58 -12.24 -5.01
C ALA A 28 -9.46 -12.92 -3.64
N VAL A 29 -10.49 -13.67 -3.24
CA VAL A 29 -10.52 -14.41 -1.96
C VAL A 29 -10.58 -15.90 -2.25
N ARG A 30 -9.66 -16.67 -1.69
CA ARG A 30 -9.72 -18.14 -1.71
C ARG A 30 -10.55 -18.62 -0.54
N LEU A 31 -11.55 -19.45 -0.82
CA LEU A 31 -12.41 -20.08 0.17
C LEU A 31 -12.36 -21.59 -0.05
N ASN A 32 -12.49 -22.37 1.04
CA ASN A 32 -12.77 -23.79 0.92
C ASN A 32 -14.21 -23.99 0.41
N GLU A 33 -14.46 -25.17 -0.16
CA GLU A 33 -15.73 -25.53 -0.80
C GLU A 33 -16.92 -25.32 0.15
N SER A 34 -16.84 -25.82 1.38
CA SER A 34 -17.92 -25.70 2.36
C SER A 34 -18.29 -24.25 2.66
N THR A 35 -17.31 -23.36 2.80
CA THR A 35 -17.56 -21.93 3.05
C THR A 35 -18.15 -21.25 1.82
N ARG A 36 -17.70 -21.63 0.62
CA ARG A 36 -18.26 -21.10 -0.63
C ARG A 36 -19.73 -21.50 -0.77
N THR A 37 -20.07 -22.76 -0.47
CA THR A 37 -21.45 -23.26 -0.52
C THR A 37 -22.34 -22.56 0.51
N GLN A 38 -21.87 -22.38 1.75
CA GLN A 38 -22.61 -21.63 2.77
C GLN A 38 -22.91 -20.20 2.32
N LEU A 39 -21.91 -19.51 1.75
CA LEU A 39 -22.07 -18.15 1.25
C LEU A 39 -23.07 -18.07 0.08
N ASP A 40 -23.08 -19.07 -0.80
CA ASP A 40 -24.03 -19.17 -1.91
C ASP A 40 -25.47 -19.33 -1.40
N ILE A 41 -25.69 -20.23 -0.43
CA ILE A 41 -26.99 -20.42 0.21
C ILE A 41 -27.45 -19.14 0.90
N ILE A 42 -26.57 -18.46 1.65
CA ILE A 42 -26.89 -17.19 2.31
C ILE A 42 -27.30 -16.13 1.29
N ALA A 43 -26.59 -16.02 0.17
CA ALA A 43 -26.91 -15.09 -0.88
C ALA A 43 -28.31 -15.37 -1.46
N GLN A 44 -28.61 -16.64 -1.77
CA GLN A 44 -29.94 -17.07 -2.23
C GLN A 44 -31.05 -16.73 -1.23
N LEU A 45 -30.86 -17.03 0.05
CA LEU A 45 -31.84 -16.75 1.11
C LEU A 45 -32.12 -15.25 1.29
N ARG A 46 -31.18 -14.40 0.90
CA ARG A 46 -31.26 -12.94 1.05
C ARG A 46 -31.61 -12.23 -0.26
N ASP A 47 -31.91 -12.99 -1.31
CA ASP A 47 -32.18 -12.49 -2.67
C ASP A 47 -31.05 -11.59 -3.21
N ARG A 48 -29.81 -12.02 -3.00
CA ARG A 48 -28.59 -11.30 -3.41
C ARG A 48 -27.61 -12.24 -4.07
N ASN A 49 -26.55 -11.66 -4.65
CA ASN A 49 -25.43 -12.43 -5.18
C ASN A 49 -24.28 -12.54 -4.17
N VAL A 50 -23.42 -13.53 -4.39
CA VAL A 50 -22.26 -13.80 -3.54
C VAL A 50 -21.30 -12.60 -3.44
N THR A 51 -21.11 -11.82 -4.51
CA THR A 51 -20.21 -10.67 -4.52
C THR A 51 -20.69 -9.58 -3.55
N ASP A 52 -21.99 -9.31 -3.52
CA ASP A 52 -22.59 -8.32 -2.62
C ASP A 52 -22.54 -8.79 -1.15
N GLU A 53 -22.77 -10.08 -0.90
CA GLU A 53 -22.58 -10.65 0.44
C GLU A 53 -21.13 -10.51 0.93
N VAL A 54 -20.14 -10.76 0.06
CA VAL A 54 -18.73 -10.56 0.41
C VAL A 54 -18.45 -9.10 0.74
N ARG A 55 -18.96 -8.17 -0.06
CA ARG A 55 -18.77 -6.73 0.21
C ARG A 55 -19.33 -6.34 1.57
N LEU A 56 -20.58 -6.72 1.85
CA LEU A 56 -21.24 -6.39 3.11
C LEU A 56 -20.59 -7.07 4.32
N ALA A 57 -20.14 -8.32 4.16
CA ALA A 57 -19.41 -9.03 5.22
C ALA A 57 -18.09 -8.32 5.57
N ILE A 58 -17.37 -7.80 4.57
CA ILE A 58 -16.14 -7.03 4.77
C ILE A 58 -16.45 -5.71 5.49
N GLU A 59 -17.48 -4.98 5.06
CA GLU A 59 -17.90 -3.72 5.71
C GLU A 59 -18.28 -3.93 7.17
N ALA A 60 -19.11 -4.95 7.45
CA ALA A 60 -19.52 -5.31 8.80
C ALA A 60 -18.33 -5.76 9.67
N TRP A 61 -17.38 -6.50 9.08
CA TRP A 61 -16.16 -6.90 9.78
C TRP A 61 -15.28 -5.70 10.15
N ILE A 62 -15.13 -4.73 9.24
CA ILE A 62 -14.38 -3.49 9.51
C ILE A 62 -15.05 -2.70 10.64
N ASP A 63 -16.37 -2.56 10.62
CA ASP A 63 -17.10 -1.86 11.68
C ASP A 63 -16.93 -2.54 13.04
N LYS A 64 -17.08 -3.87 13.07
CA LYS A 64 -16.83 -4.69 14.26
C LYS A 64 -15.39 -4.55 14.77
N ALA A 65 -14.41 -4.51 13.86
CA ALA A 65 -13.01 -4.33 14.23
C ALA A 65 -12.75 -2.94 14.82
N LYS A 66 -13.35 -1.88 14.27
CA LYS A 66 -13.23 -0.51 14.80
C LYS A 66 -13.82 -0.38 16.21
N SER A 67 -14.90 -1.10 16.48
CA SER A 67 -15.55 -1.15 17.79
C SER A 67 -14.77 -1.96 18.84
N ASN A 68 -13.72 -2.68 18.45
CA ASN A 68 -12.87 -3.42 19.38
C ASN A 68 -11.78 -2.50 19.97
N PRO A 69 -11.74 -2.27 21.31
CA PRO A 69 -10.81 -1.34 21.95
C PRO A 69 -9.33 -1.72 21.79
N THR A 70 -9.02 -2.96 21.41
CA THR A 70 -7.65 -3.42 21.16
C THR A 70 -7.08 -2.89 19.84
N ILE A 71 -7.96 -2.58 18.87
CA ILE A 71 -7.56 -2.15 17.53
C ILE A 71 -7.03 -0.69 17.54
N PRO A 72 -7.67 0.29 18.20
CA PRO A 72 -7.12 1.64 18.33
C PRO A 72 -5.72 1.66 18.94
N ARG A 73 -5.46 0.84 19.96
CA ARG A 73 -4.12 0.75 20.58
C ARG A 73 -3.07 0.27 19.57
N ARG A 74 -3.35 -0.84 18.87
CA ARG A 74 -2.46 -1.37 17.83
C ARG A 74 -2.32 -0.42 16.64
N ALA A 75 -3.37 0.34 16.30
CA ALA A 75 -3.33 1.34 15.25
C ALA A 75 -2.42 2.52 15.64
N GLN A 76 -2.41 2.93 16.91
CA GLN A 76 -1.49 3.96 17.39
C GLN A 76 -0.03 3.48 17.37
N ASP A 77 0.23 2.24 17.80
CA ASP A 77 1.56 1.64 17.72
C ASP A 77 2.07 1.59 16.26
N LEU A 78 1.20 1.19 15.33
CA LEU A 78 1.51 1.17 13.89
C LEU A 78 1.78 2.58 13.34
N ARG A 79 1.03 3.59 13.77
CA ARG A 79 1.27 5.00 13.39
C ARG A 79 2.65 5.47 13.85
N ASN A 80 3.02 5.16 15.10
CA ASN A 80 4.31 5.55 15.65
C ASN A 80 5.47 4.87 14.89
N GLU A 81 5.30 3.61 14.50
CA GLU A 81 6.28 2.87 13.70
C GLU A 81 6.48 3.51 12.31
N ILE A 82 5.38 3.83 11.61
CA ILE A 82 5.42 4.49 10.31
C ILE A 82 6.12 5.85 10.41
N GLU A 83 5.83 6.65 11.44
CA GLU A 83 6.49 7.95 11.60
C GLU A 83 7.98 7.80 11.88
N ARG A 84 8.39 6.82 12.70
CA ARG A 84 9.81 6.56 12.96
C ARG A 84 10.54 6.14 11.68
N GLU A 85 9.95 5.26 10.89
CA GLU A 85 10.53 4.84 9.62
C GLU A 85 10.60 5.98 8.61
N ALA A 86 9.53 6.79 8.52
CA ALA A 86 9.48 7.96 7.66
C ALA A 86 10.51 9.01 8.07
N ALA A 87 10.67 9.28 9.38
CA ALA A 87 11.68 10.18 9.92
C ALA A 87 13.09 9.69 9.57
N GLY A 88 13.42 8.41 9.83
CA GLY A 88 14.72 7.86 9.48
C GLY A 88 15.02 7.92 7.97
N LYS A 89 14.01 7.68 7.12
CA LYS A 89 14.14 7.85 5.66
C LYS A 89 14.38 9.31 5.27
N ARG A 90 13.67 10.26 5.89
CA ARG A 90 13.86 11.70 5.66
C ARG A 90 15.27 12.15 6.08
N ASP A 91 15.74 11.71 7.25
CA ASP A 91 17.06 12.05 7.76
C ASP A 91 18.18 11.50 6.86
N ALA A 92 18.04 10.25 6.39
CA ALA A 92 18.99 9.65 5.46
C ALA A 92 19.05 10.41 4.12
N ILE A 93 17.89 10.85 3.60
CA ILE A 93 17.82 11.67 2.39
C ILE A 93 18.48 13.04 2.65
N ALA A 94 18.19 13.68 3.79
CA ALA A 94 18.80 14.95 4.16
C ALA A 94 20.33 14.85 4.23
N ALA A 95 20.87 13.77 4.80
CA ALA A 95 22.30 13.52 4.86
C ALA A 95 22.97 13.38 3.48
N ILE A 96 22.27 12.91 2.45
CA ILE A 96 22.79 12.88 1.08
C ILE A 96 22.96 14.29 0.52
N PHE A 97 22.01 15.19 0.84
CA PHE A 97 22.04 16.58 0.36
C PHE A 97 22.93 17.50 1.21
N ASP A 98 23.12 17.18 2.50
CA ASP A 98 23.92 17.94 3.45
C ASP A 98 25.38 17.42 3.56
N ALA A 99 25.72 16.36 2.82
CA ALA A 99 27.10 15.92 2.64
C ALA A 99 27.88 16.93 1.77
N ALA A 100 28.18 18.10 2.34
CA ALA A 100 29.30 18.91 1.88
C ALA A 100 30.57 18.03 1.93
N PRO A 101 31.41 18.04 0.88
CA PRO A 101 32.62 17.24 0.88
C PRO A 101 33.47 17.61 2.11
N PRO A 102 34.10 16.65 2.79
CA PRO A 102 34.97 16.96 3.92
C PRO A 102 36.03 17.94 3.44
N SER A 103 35.92 19.18 3.90
CA SER A 103 36.97 20.19 3.79
C SER A 103 38.23 19.56 4.37
N LYS A 104 39.14 19.14 3.48
CA LYS A 104 40.49 18.69 3.82
C LYS A 104 41.17 19.84 4.54
N THR A 105 41.13 19.88 5.86
CA THR A 105 42.10 20.66 6.63
C THR A 105 43.43 19.89 6.59
N PRO A 106 44.51 20.46 6.01
CA PRO A 106 45.80 19.79 5.98
C PRO A 106 46.33 19.68 7.40
N ARG A 107 46.65 18.47 7.85
CA ARG A 107 47.47 18.27 9.05
C ARG A 107 48.86 18.82 8.78
N THR A 108 49.17 19.98 9.34
CA THR A 108 50.52 20.55 9.40
C THR A 108 51.41 19.63 10.25
N PRO A 109 52.58 19.18 9.75
CA PRO A 109 53.50 18.37 10.54
C PRO A 109 54.34 19.25 11.50
N PRO A 110 54.61 18.83 12.75
CA PRO A 110 55.55 19.54 13.60
C PRO A 110 56.97 18.97 13.45
N LYS A 111 57.94 19.82 13.11
CA LYS A 111 59.39 19.64 13.36
C LYS A 111 60.08 21.02 13.21
N PRO A 112 61.25 21.30 13.84
CA PRO A 112 61.99 20.69 14.96
C PRO A 112 62.23 21.69 16.12
N GLN A 113 62.74 21.24 17.28
CA GLN A 113 63.59 22.12 18.10
C GLN A 113 64.68 21.31 18.79
N GLY A 114 65.93 21.61 18.44
CA GLY A 114 67.12 21.08 19.09
C GLY A 114 67.52 21.90 20.31
N SER A 115 68.32 21.29 21.16
CA SER A 115 69.42 21.87 21.95
C SER A 115 70.29 20.71 22.44
#